data_AF-A0A1G1K6T2-F1
#
_entry.id   AF-A0A1G1K6T2-F1
#
_cell.length_a   1.000
_cell.length_b   1.000
_cell.length_c   1.000
_cell.angle_alpha   90.00
_cell.angle_beta   90.00
_cell.angle_gamma   90.00
#
_symmetry.space_group_name_H-M   'P 1'
#
loop_
_entity.id
_entity.type
_entity.pdbx_description
1 polymer ?
#
loop_
_entity_poly.entity_id
_entity_poly.type
_entity_poly.pdbx_seq_one_letter_code
_entity_poly.pdbx_strand_id
1 'polypeptide(L)' 'MQSTDVRTVLWDINPEKIAMLPSVFVVQRALAYGSVFLIAQVVKDVGLAQTKTVFEAMKPTAMSQRKYAYLKKYLLA' A
#
# COMPACT_ATOMS: atom_id res chain seq x y z
N MET A 1 -19.23 18.77 0.96
CA MET A 1 -18.89 17.35 0.83
C MET A 1 -17.54 17.14 1.50
N GLN A 2 -17.49 16.45 2.63
CA GLN A 2 -16.23 16.08 3.26
C GLN A 2 -15.50 15.15 2.28
N SER A 3 -14.43 15.64 1.67
CA SER A 3 -13.50 14.81 0.93
C SER A 3 -12.89 13.86 1.94
N THR A 4 -13.45 12.66 2.05
CA THR A 4 -12.88 11.59 2.85
C THR A 4 -11.47 11.35 2.33
N ASP A 5 -10.48 11.87 3.05
CA ASP A 5 -9.08 11.73 2.68
C ASP A 5 -8.81 10.23 2.55
N VAL A 6 -8.29 9.80 1.41
CA VAL A 6 -8.08 8.37 1.08
C VAL A 6 -7.17 7.72 2.13
N ARG A 7 -6.36 8.52 2.84
CA ARG A 7 -5.57 8.12 4.01
C ARG A 7 -6.42 7.62 5.19
N THR A 8 -7.62 8.16 5.38
CA THR A 8 -8.58 7.77 6.44
C THR A 8 -9.24 6.43 6.12
N VAL A 9 -9.55 6.17 4.84
CA VAL A 9 -10.13 4.90 4.36
C VAL A 9 -9.14 3.73 4.52
N LEU A 10 -7.84 4.06 4.52
CA LEU A 10 -6.74 3.32 5.14
C LEU A 10 -7.11 2.38 6.28
N TRP A 11 -7.71 3.01 7.30
CA TRP A 11 -7.25 2.64 8.62
C TRP A 11 -8.21 2.83 9.77
N ASP A 12 -9.21 3.71 9.81
CA ASP A 12 -9.83 4.09 11.10
C ASP A 12 -8.77 4.43 12.21
N ILE A 13 -7.50 4.68 11.83
CA ILE A 13 -6.38 4.98 12.71
C ILE A 13 -6.02 6.44 12.49
N ASN A 14 -5.85 7.17 13.59
CA ASN A 14 -5.37 8.55 13.60
C ASN A 14 -4.07 8.68 12.76
N PRO A 15 -3.98 9.61 11.79
CA PRO A 15 -2.79 9.87 10.99
C PRO A 15 -1.48 9.95 11.78
N GLU A 16 -1.50 10.49 13.00
CA GLU A 16 -0.34 10.60 13.88
C GLU A 16 0.22 9.24 14.31
N LYS A 17 -0.66 8.24 14.46
CA LYS A 17 -0.25 6.87 14.79
C LYS A 17 0.38 6.16 13.59
N ILE A 18 0.03 6.55 12.35
CA ILE A 18 0.61 5.98 11.13
C ILE A 18 2.09 6.33 11.02
N ALA A 19 2.49 7.55 11.42
CA ALA A 19 3.88 7.99 11.40
C ALA A 19 4.79 7.17 12.35
N MET A 20 4.22 6.52 13.36
CA MET A 20 4.94 5.67 14.31
C MET A 20 4.99 4.20 13.86
N LEU A 21 4.26 3.82 12.80
CA LEU A 21 4.24 2.43 12.33
C LEU A 21 5.48 2.12 11.46
N PRO A 22 5.99 0.88 11.51
CA PRO A 22 7.04 0.44 10.61
C PRO A 22 6.63 0.62 9.14
N SER A 23 7.51 1.20 8.31
CA SER A 23 7.24 1.44 6.89
C SER A 23 6.84 0.17 6.14
N VAL A 24 7.47 -0.96 6.45
CA VAL A 24 7.14 -2.28 5.89
C VAL A 24 5.67 -2.64 6.15
N PHE A 25 5.17 -2.42 7.36
CA PHE A 25 3.79 -2.72 7.71
C PHE A 25 2.80 -1.84 6.94
N VAL A 26 3.10 -0.54 6.82
CA VAL A 26 2.29 0.41 6.05
C VAL A 26 2.23 0.00 4.58
N VAL A 27 3.37 -0.35 3.98
CA VAL A 27 3.47 -0.82 2.59
C VAL A 27 2.68 -2.12 2.39
N GLN A 28 2.83 -3.11 3.27
CA GLN A 28 2.10 -4.37 3.17
C GLN A 28 0.58 -4.16 3.18
N ARG A 29 0.10 -3.28 4.06
CA ARG A 29 -1.33 -2.99 4.21
C ARG A 29 -1.88 -2.19 3.03
N ALA A 30 -1.11 -1.22 2.52
CA ALA A 30 -1.43 -0.52 1.28
C ALA A 30 -1.53 -1.48 0.08
N LEU A 31 -0.56 -2.39 -0.06
CA LEU A 31 -0.57 -3.37 -1.14
C LEU A 31 -1.72 -4.38 -1.02
N ALA A 32 -2.05 -4.83 0.19
CA ALA A 32 -3.15 -5.78 0.41
C ALA A 32 -4.53 -5.14 0.20
N TYR A 33 -4.81 -4.03 0.87
CA TYR A 33 -6.16 -3.46 1.00
C TYR A 33 -6.34 -2.12 0.29
N GLY A 34 -5.24 -1.42 -0.03
CA GLY A 34 -5.29 -0.09 -0.62
C GLY A 34 -5.82 -0.04 -2.06
N SER A 35 -6.32 1.14 -2.41
CA SER A 35 -6.62 1.51 -3.79
C SER A 35 -5.32 1.75 -4.56
N VAL A 36 -5.39 1.75 -5.89
CA VAL A 36 -4.24 2.05 -6.76
C VAL A 36 -3.63 3.42 -6.43
N PHE A 37 -4.48 4.42 -6.13
CA PHE A 37 -4.04 5.76 -5.74
C PHE A 37 -3.20 5.74 -4.46
N LEU A 38 -3.65 5.03 -3.43
CA LEU A 38 -2.89 4.92 -2.19
C LEU A 38 -1.55 4.20 -2.41
N ILE A 39 -1.55 3.12 -3.20
CA ILE A 39 -0.33 2.38 -3.50
C ILE A 39 0.66 3.30 -4.23
N ALA A 40 0.21 4.10 -5.20
CA ALA A 40 1.05 5.08 -5.88
C ALA A 40 1.61 6.15 -4.92
N GLN A 41 0.82 6.59 -3.95
CA GLN A 41 1.27 7.52 -2.92
C GLN A 41 2.35 6.90 -2.01
N VAL A 42 2.15 5.65 -1.58
CA VAL A 42 3.14 4.90 -0.80
C VAL A 42 4.43 4.67 -1.60
N VAL A 43 4.33 4.37 -2.90
CA VAL A 43 5.50 4.26 -3.78
C VAL A 43 6.25 5.59 -3.87
N LYS A 44 5.54 6.72 -3.93
CA LYS A 44 6.16 8.06 -3.93
C LYS A 44 6.87 8.37 -2.61
N ASP A 45 6.26 8.01 -1.49
CA ASP A 45 6.74 8.37 -0.15
C ASP A 45 7.87 7.44 0.34
N VAL A 46 7.78 6.14 0.05
CA VAL A 46 8.71 5.09 0.54
C VAL A 46 9.73 4.69 -0.54
N GLY A 47 9.40 4.92 -1.81
CA GLY A 47 10.24 4.54 -2.96
C GLY A 47 9.85 3.21 -3.58
N LEU A 48 10.06 3.12 -4.89
CA LEU A 48 9.68 1.96 -5.71
C LEU A 48 10.44 0.69 -5.29
N ALA A 49 11.76 0.78 -5.11
CA ALA A 49 12.60 -0.37 -4.77
C ALA A 49 12.15 -1.04 -3.47
N GLN A 50 11.97 -0.24 -2.41
CA GLN A 50 11.52 -0.74 -1.12
C GLN A 50 10.11 -1.31 -1.18
N THR A 51 9.20 -0.66 -1.92
CA THR A 51 7.83 -1.17 -2.13
C THR A 51 7.83 -2.52 -2.85
N LYS A 52 8.70 -2.69 -3.85
CA LYS A 52 8.86 -3.93 -4.61
C LYS A 52 9.41 -5.05 -3.73
N THR A 53 10.43 -4.80 -2.93
CA THR A 53 10.96 -5.78 -1.96
C THR A 53 9.87 -6.26 -1.00
N VAL A 54 9.04 -5.34 -0.48
CA VAL A 54 7.92 -5.72 0.40
C VAL A 54 6.88 -6.55 -0.35
N PHE A 55 6.52 -6.15 -1.58
CA PHE A 55 5.59 -6.90 -2.43
C PHE A 55 6.08 -8.33 -2.73
N GLU A 56 7.36 -8.50 -3.03
CA GLU A 56 7.97 -9.81 -3.30
C GLU A 56 8.04 -10.70 -2.06
N ALA A 57 8.21 -10.09 -0.88
CA ALA A 57 8.17 -10.80 0.40
C ALA A 57 6.74 -11.18 0.85
N MET A 58 5.69 -10.61 0.25
CA MET A 58 4.31 -10.93 0.58
C MET A 58 3.87 -12.27 -0.02
N LYS A 59 3.13 -13.06 0.78
CA LYS A 59 2.50 -14.28 0.27
C LYS A 59 1.46 -13.91 -0.81
N PRO A 60 1.38 -14.64 -1.93
CA PRO A 60 0.40 -14.37 -2.99
C PRO A 60 -1.06 -14.41 -2.52
N THR A 61 -1.36 -15.08 -1.41
CA THR A 61 -2.68 -15.16 -0.79
C THR A 61 -3.07 -13.90 0.01
N ALA A 62 -2.15 -12.97 0.23
CA ALA A 62 -2.41 -11.73 0.96
C ALA A 62 -3.29 -10.73 0.17
N MET A 63 -3.52 -10.98 -1.11
CA MET A 63 -4.39 -10.17 -1.96
C MET A 63 -5.01 -11.03 -3.07
N SER A 64 -6.03 -10.49 -3.76
CA SER A 64 -6.62 -11.21 -4.88
C SER A 64 -5.60 -11.41 -6.02
N GLN A 65 -5.69 -12.53 -6.72
CA GLN A 65 -4.77 -12.86 -7.82
C GLN A 65 -4.76 -11.79 -8.93
N ARG A 66 -5.92 -11.18 -9.21
CA ARG A 66 -6.04 -10.06 -10.16
C ARG A 66 -5.21 -8.85 -9.71
N LYS A 67 -5.30 -8.48 -8.43
CA LYS A 67 -4.55 -7.35 -7.87
C LYS A 67 -3.05 -7.66 -7.87
N TYR A 68 -2.66 -8.86 -7.44
CA TYR A 68 -1.27 -9.30 -7.45
C TYR A 68 -0.66 -9.22 -8.87
N ALA A 69 -1.36 -9.76 -9.87
CA ALA A 69 -0.91 -9.73 -11.26
C ALA A 69 -0.80 -8.30 -11.81
N TYR A 70 -1.74 -7.42 -11.46
CA TYR A 70 -1.70 -6.02 -11.87
C TYR A 70 -0.49 -5.27 -11.28
N LEU A 71 -0.27 -5.42 -9.96
CA LEU A 71 0.87 -4.78 -9.30
C LEU A 71 2.19 -5.29 -9.87
N LYS A 72 2.34 -6.60 -10.04
CA LYS A 72 3.56 -7.22 -10.57
C LYS A 72 3.89 -6.78 -12.00
N LYS A 73 2.87 -6.62 -12.86
CA LYS A 73 3.08 -6.39 -14.31
C LYS A 73 3.07 -4.92 -14.71
N TYR A 74 2.42 -4.06 -13.95
CA TYR A 74 2.19 -2.67 -14.36
C TYR A 74 2.67 -1.65 -13.33
N LEU A 75 2.31 -1.81 -12.05
CA LEU A 75 2.53 -0.76 -11.07
C LEU A 75 3.92 -0.80 -10.42
N LEU A 76 4.49 -2.00 -10.27
CA LEU A 76 5.78 -2.27 -9.62
C LEU A 76 6.78 -2.97 -10.56
N ALA A 77 6.53 -2.91 -11.88
CA ALA A 77 7.39 -3.52 -12.90
C ALA A 77 8.80 -2.91 -12.86
#